data_AF-A0A545S8V0-F1
#
_entry.id   AF-A0A545S8V0-F1
#
_cell.length_a   1.000
_cell.length_b   1.000
_cell.length_c   1.000
_cell.angle_alpha   90.00
_cell.angle_beta   90.00
_cell.angle_gamma   90.00
#
_symmetry.space_group_name_H-M   'P 1'
#
loop_
_entity.id
_entity.type
_entity.pdbx_description
1 polymer ?
#
loop_
_entity_poly.entity_id
_entity_poly.type
_entity_poly.pdbx_seq_one_letter_code
_entity_poly.pdbx_strand_id
1 'polypeptide(L)' 'MVGMKGKNKYIKSSHISEAKFRNIVKYFSSDISATQITDLTGINRNTINRYLALFRSRIVELCDNESPFDGEIEVDESY' A
#
# COMPACT_ATOMS: atom_id res chain seq x y z
N MET A 1 22.71 17.33 -0.73
CA MET A 1 21.47 17.25 -1.54
C MET A 1 20.31 17.76 -0.69
N VAL A 2 19.81 18.97 -0.93
CA VAL A 2 18.64 19.51 -0.21
C VAL A 2 17.40 19.02 -0.93
N GLY A 3 16.70 18.02 -0.36
CA GLY A 3 15.43 17.53 -0.91
C GLY A 3 14.38 18.64 -0.92
N MET A 4 13.75 18.87 -2.08
CA MET A 4 12.68 19.86 -2.25
C MET A 4 11.55 19.60 -1.23
N LYS A 5 11.44 20.48 -0.23
CA LYS A 5 10.36 20.50 0.77
C LYS A 5 9.00 20.57 0.03
N GLY A 6 8.26 19.46 0.01
CA GLY A 6 6.90 19.41 -0.56
C GLY A 6 6.64 18.29 -1.57
N LYS A 7 7.66 17.59 -2.07
CA LYS A 7 7.45 16.42 -2.93
C LYS A 7 7.22 15.16 -2.07
N ASN A 8 6.14 14.45 -2.35
CA ASN A 8 5.86 13.18 -1.70
C ASN A 8 6.92 12.14 -2.11
N LYS A 9 7.74 11.68 -1.14
CA LYS A 9 8.85 10.75 -1.43
C LYS A 9 8.40 9.34 -1.82
N TYR A 10 7.16 8.96 -1.51
CA TYR A 10 6.64 7.62 -1.77
C TYR A 10 5.99 7.49 -3.14
N ILE A 11 5.49 8.59 -3.70
CA ILE A 11 4.75 8.60 -4.96
C ILE A 11 5.17 9.80 -5.82
N LYS A 12 5.56 9.53 -7.07
CA LYS A 12 5.93 10.56 -8.03
C LYS A 12 4.68 11.12 -8.72
N SER A 13 4.71 12.41 -9.06
CA SER A 13 3.71 13.09 -9.90
C SER A 13 2.25 12.96 -9.43
N SER A 14 2.04 12.95 -8.11
CA SER A 14 0.70 12.89 -7.52
C SER A 14 0.35 14.17 -6.78
N HIS A 15 -0.91 14.62 -6.89
CA HIS A 15 -1.46 15.71 -6.09
C HIS A 15 -1.73 15.33 -4.63
N ILE A 16 -1.49 14.07 -4.26
CA ILE A 16 -1.64 13.60 -2.87
C ILE A 16 -0.40 13.97 -2.07
N SER A 17 -0.63 14.78 -1.02
CA SER A 17 0.41 15.15 -0.06
C SER A 17 0.98 13.91 0.64
N GLU A 18 2.24 14.01 1.08
CA GLU A 18 2.89 12.91 1.79
C GLU A 18 2.14 12.51 3.06
N ALA A 19 1.59 13.48 3.80
CA ALA A 19 0.79 13.21 4.99
C ALA A 19 -0.46 12.38 4.67
N LYS A 20 -1.19 12.73 3.60
CA LYS A 20 -2.36 11.95 3.16
C LYS A 20 -1.95 10.54 2.71
N PHE A 21 -0.86 10.40 1.96
CA PHE A 21 -0.35 9.09 1.57
C PHE A 21 -0.01 8.22 2.79
N ARG A 22 0.70 8.76 3.79
CA ARG A 22 1.02 8.04 5.03
C ARG A 22 -0.24 7.61 5.79
N ASN A 23 -1.29 8.43 5.80
CA ASN A 23 -2.57 8.05 6.39
C ASN A 23 -3.21 6.88 5.63
N ILE A 24 -3.17 6.86 4.29
CA ILE A 24 -3.68 5.73 3.50
C ILE A 24 -2.94 4.44 3.85
N VAL A 25 -1.60 4.48 3.99
CA VAL A 25 -0.79 3.32 4.43
C VAL A 25 -1.22 2.87 5.82
N LYS A 26 -1.35 3.79 6.78
CA LYS A 26 -1.77 3.48 8.17
C LYS A 26 -3.15 2.84 8.23
N TYR A 27 -4.10 3.33 7.43
CA TYR A 27 -5.44 2.77 7.40
C TYR A 27 -5.48 1.40 6.74
N PHE A 28 -4.73 1.21 5.65
CA PHE A 28 -4.57 -0.10 5.02
C PHE A 28 -3.99 -1.13 6.01
N SER A 29 -2.95 -0.76 6.76
CA SER A 29 -2.36 -1.67 7.76
C SER A 29 -3.26 -1.94 8.96
N SER A 30 -4.33 -1.16 9.13
CA SER A 30 -5.33 -1.34 10.19
C SER A 30 -6.61 -2.00 9.68
N ASP A 31 -6.55 -2.62 8.49
CA ASP A 31 -7.66 -3.30 7.80
C ASP A 31 -8.92 -2.44 7.59
N ILE A 32 -8.74 -1.13 7.39
CA ILE A 32 -9.85 -0.21 7.14
C ILE A 32 -10.28 -0.29 5.67
N SER A 33 -11.59 -0.37 5.42
CA SER A 33 -12.14 -0.49 4.06
C SER A 33 -11.90 0.77 3.21
N ALA A 34 -11.88 0.61 1.89
CA ALA A 34 -11.69 1.72 0.95
C ALA A 34 -12.74 2.84 1.09
N THR A 35 -13.97 2.48 1.42
CA THR A 35 -15.06 3.45 1.67
C THR A 35 -14.76 4.26 2.93
N GLN A 36 -14.42 3.61 4.04
CA GLN A 36 -14.04 4.32 5.27
C GLN A 36 -12.80 5.21 5.09
N ILE A 37 -11.80 4.76 4.33
CA ILE A 37 -10.62 5.58 4.01
C ILE A 37 -11.00 6.80 3.17
N THR A 38 -11.95 6.65 2.23
CA THR A 38 -12.48 7.76 1.43
C THR A 38 -13.08 8.82 2.35
N ASP A 39 -13.92 8.40 3.30
CA ASP A 39 -14.57 9.29 4.25
C ASP A 39 -13.56 9.99 5.18
N LEU A 40 -12.53 9.27 5.64
CA LEU A 40 -11.50 9.80 6.54
C LEU A 40 -10.49 10.74 5.87
N THR A 41 -10.25 10.60 4.55
CA THR A 41 -9.20 11.34 3.83
C THR A 41 -9.71 12.37 2.82
N GLY A 42 -10.99 12.26 2.45
CA GLY A 42 -11.62 13.01 1.37
C GLY A 42 -11.04 12.69 -0.01
N ILE A 43 -10.31 11.58 -0.16
CA ILE A 43 -9.74 11.14 -1.45
C ILE A 43 -10.74 10.23 -2.15
N ASN A 44 -10.91 10.41 -3.46
CA ASN A 44 -11.82 9.60 -4.25
C ASN A 44 -11.57 8.09 -4.07
N ARG A 45 -12.65 7.32 -3.88
CA ARG A 45 -12.63 5.86 -3.65
C ARG A 45 -11.87 5.07 -4.72
N ASN A 46 -11.93 5.46 -5.99
CA ASN A 46 -11.17 4.82 -7.06
C ASN A 46 -9.66 5.01 -6.88
N THR A 47 -9.26 6.19 -6.40
CA THR A 47 -7.85 6.49 -6.09
C THR A 47 -7.40 5.69 -4.86
N ILE A 48 -8.22 5.60 -3.82
CA ILE A 48 -7.94 4.73 -2.67
C ILE A 48 -7.78 3.28 -3.12
N ASN A 49 -8.75 2.72 -3.85
CA ASN A 49 -8.68 1.35 -4.38
C ASN A 49 -7.40 1.09 -5.17
N ARG A 50 -6.99 2.04 -6.02
CA ARG A 50 -5.72 1.94 -6.76
C ARG A 50 -4.53 1.81 -5.80
N TYR A 51 -4.46 2.61 -4.73
CA TYR A 51 -3.38 2.49 -3.76
C TYR A 51 -3.42 1.17 -2.99
N LEU A 52 -4.59 0.72 -2.55
CA LEU A 52 -4.70 -0.57 -1.85
C LEU A 52 -4.28 -1.74 -2.74
N ALA A 53 -4.61 -1.70 -4.03
CA ALA A 53 -4.15 -2.70 -5.00
C ALA A 53 -2.62 -2.67 -5.13
N LEU A 54 -2.02 -1.49 -5.31
CA LEU A 54 -0.56 -1.34 -5.40
C LEU A 54 0.16 -1.83 -4.14
N PHE A 55 -0.41 -1.60 -2.96
CA PHE A 55 0.17 -2.10 -1.71
C PHE A 55 0.15 -3.62 -1.63
N ARG A 56 -0.96 -4.25 -2.00
CA ARG A 56 -1.05 -5.72 -2.07
C ARG A 56 -0.03 -6.30 -3.05
N SER A 57 0.09 -5.73 -4.25
CA SER A 57 1.11 -6.15 -5.22
C SER A 57 2.52 -6.01 -4.68
N ARG A 58 2.82 -4.92 -3.95
CA ARG A 58 4.13 -4.74 -3.34
C ARG A 58 4.40 -5.73 -2.21
N ILE A 59 3.39 -6.10 -1.42
CA ILE A 59 3.53 -7.12 -0.39
C ILE A 59 3.84 -8.47 -1.03
N VAL A 60 3.11 -8.88 -2.08
CA VAL A 60 3.40 -10.11 -2.84
C VAL A 60 4.85 -10.11 -3.34
N GLU A 61 5.28 -9.03 -4.00
CA GLU A 61 6.65 -8.91 -4.50
C GLU A 61 7.69 -9.01 -3.38
N LEU A 62 7.43 -8.44 -2.20
CA LEU A 62 8.33 -8.57 -1.05
C LEU A 62 8.36 -9.99 -0.51
N CYS A 63 7.20 -10.65 -0.39
CA CYS A 63 7.12 -12.05 0.01
C CYS A 63 7.88 -12.97 -0.95
N ASP A 64 7.76 -12.73 -2.26
CA ASP A 64 8.48 -13.52 -3.27
C ASP A 64 10.01 -13.32 -3.15
N ASN A 65 10.46 -12.08 -2.91
CA ASN A 65 11.89 -11.77 -2.75
C ASN A 65 12.47 -12.27 -1.41
N GLU A 66 11.66 -12.33 -0.36
CA GLU A 66 12.07 -12.80 0.97
C GLU A 66 11.82 -14.31 1.16
N SER A 67 11.21 -14.99 0.18
CA SER A 67 10.92 -16.42 0.25
C SER A 67 12.23 -17.21 0.32
N PRO A 68 12.47 -17.98 1.41
CA PRO A 68 13.61 -18.89 1.48
C PRO A 68 13.37 -20.18 0.67
N PHE A 69 12.21 -20.31 0.02
CA PHE A 69 11.78 -21.49 -0.68
C PHE A 69 11.82 -21.26 -2.20
N ASP A 70 12.68 -22.02 -2.88
CA ASP A 70 12.89 -21.98 -4.33
C ASP A 70 12.51 -23.35 -4.97
N GLY A 71 11.57 -24.08 -4.35
CA GLY A 71 11.14 -25.43 -4.72
C GLY A 71 9.69 -25.76 -4.35
N GLU A 72 9.23 -26.99 -4.64
CA GLU A 72 7.87 -27.46 -4.29
C GLU A 72 7.69 -27.53 -2.77
N ILE A 73 6.77 -26.73 -2.24
CA ILE A 73 6.35 -26.78 -0.83
C ILE A 73 5.06 -27.59 -0.80
N GLU A 74 5.07 -28.78 -0.18
CA GLU A 74 3.84 -29.46 0.20
C GLU A 74 3.16 -28.62 1.29
N VAL A 75 2.08 -27.93 0.91
CA VAL A 75 1.18 -27.28 1.84
C VAL A 75 0.24 -28.35 2.36
N ASP A 76 0.42 -28.79 3.61
CA ASP A 76 -0.54 -29.69 4.25
C ASP A 76 -1.78 -28.86 4.63
N GLU A 77 -2.84 -28.98 3.84
CA GLU A 77 -4.12 -28.31 4.08
C GLU A 77 -4.83 -28.94 5.29
N SER A 78 -4.45 -28.56 6.51
CA SER A 78 -5.26 -28.86 7.69
C SER A 78 -6.41 -27.85 7.80
N TYR A 79 -7.64 -28.31 7.59
CA TYR A 79 -8.90 -27.56 7.74
C TYR A 79 -9.31 -27.37 9.21
#